data_AF-A0A2H0TZQ5-F1
#
_entry.id   AF-A0A2H0TZQ5-F1
#
_cell.length_a   1.000
_cell.length_b   1.000
_cell.length_c   1.000
_cell.angle_alpha   90.00
_cell.angle_beta   90.00
_cell.angle_gamma   90.00
#
_symmetry.space_group_name_H-M   'P 1'
#
loop_
_entity.id
_entity.type
_entity.pdbx_description
1 polymer ?
#
loop_
_entity_poly.entity_id
_entity_poly.type
_entity_poly.pdbx_seq_one_letter_code
_entity_poly.pdbx_strand_id
1 'polypeptide(L)' 'MNQGEYIVYILISEKKEHWSYVGSTSNIEQRFKDHQSGKTKSTKGYRPLKVIQTEKHSSR' A
#
# COMPACT_ATOMS: atom_id res chain seq x y z
N MET A 1 15.89 -18.03 11.20
CA MET A 1 14.89 -17.68 10.16
C MET A 1 14.24 -16.38 10.60
N ASN A 2 14.54 -15.25 9.94
CA ASN A 2 13.96 -13.96 10.31
C ASN A 2 12.48 -13.93 9.95
N GLN A 3 11.61 -14.32 10.89
CA GLN A 3 10.16 -14.19 10.77
C GLN A 3 9.80 -12.74 11.09
N GLY A 4 9.93 -11.86 10.10
CA GLY A 4 9.24 -10.57 10.14
C GLY A 4 7.86 -10.75 9.53
N GLU A 5 6.81 -10.33 10.22
CA GLU A 5 5.47 -10.26 9.61
C GLU A 5 5.48 -9.23 8.47
N TYR A 6 4.96 -9.61 7.31
CA TYR A 6 4.76 -8.71 6.17
C TYR A 6 3.28 -8.58 5.85
N ILE A 7 2.88 -7.38 5.45
CA ILE A 7 1.52 -7.06 5.05
C ILE A 7 1.52 -6.81 3.54
N VAL A 8 0.75 -7.60 2.81
CA VAL A 8 0.34 -7.30 1.43
C VAL A 8 -0.92 -6.44 1.50
N TYR A 9 -1.02 -5.41 0.65
CA TYR A 9 -2.16 -4.49 0.65
C TYR A 9 -2.54 -4.08 -0.77
N ILE A 10 -3.81 -3.68 -0.93
CA ILE A 10 -4.36 -3.12 -2.16
C ILE A 10 -4.83 -1.70 -1.89
N LEU A 11 -4.34 -0.76 -2.71
CA LEU A 11 -4.81 0.62 -2.77
C LEU A 11 -5.69 0.81 -3.99
N ILE A 12 -6.73 1.63 -3.86
CA ILE A 12 -7.47 2.23 -4.97
C ILE A 12 -7.35 3.75 -4.95
N SER A 13 -7.54 4.36 -6.11
CA SER A 13 -7.71 5.81 -6.20
C SER A 13 -9.18 6.16 -5.97
N GLU A 14 -9.44 7.20 -5.19
CA GLU A 14 -10.80 7.74 -5.07
C GLU A 14 -11.19 8.63 -6.26
N LYS A 15 -10.23 8.96 -7.14
CA LYS A 15 -10.44 9.84 -8.31
C LYS A 15 -10.29 9.14 -9.65
N LYS A 16 -9.59 8.00 -9.69
CA LYS A 16 -9.32 7.25 -10.91
C LYS A 16 -9.98 5.89 -10.84
N GLU A 17 -11.06 5.74 -11.59
CA GLU A 17 -11.74 4.47 -11.77
C GLU A 17 -10.81 3.43 -12.43
N HIS A 18 -11.06 2.16 -12.10
CA HIS A 18 -10.32 1.00 -12.63
C HIS A 18 -8.80 1.07 -12.41
N TRP A 19 -8.35 1.75 -11.37
CA TRP A 19 -6.96 1.76 -10.96
C TRP A 19 -6.78 1.14 -9.58
N SER A 20 -5.80 0.25 -9.48
CA SER A 20 -5.37 -0.34 -8.21
C SER A 20 -3.86 -0.44 -8.15
N TYR A 21 -3.33 -0.46 -6.93
CA TYR A 21 -1.92 -0.73 -6.67
C TYR A 21 -1.79 -1.80 -5.60
N VAL A 22 -0.99 -2.83 -5.88
CA VAL A 22 -0.63 -3.88 -4.92
C VAL A 22 0.78 -3.61 -4.41
N GLY A 23 0.95 -3.68 -3.10
CA GLY A 23 2.26 -3.55 -2.48
C GLY A 23 2.40 -4.43 -1.25
N SER A 24 3.63 -4.55 -0.76
CA SER A 24 3.92 -5.20 0.52
C SER A 24 4.84 -4.34 1.39
N THR A 25 4.74 -4.51 2.71
CA THR A 25 5.51 -3.74 3.70
C THR A 25 5.50 -4.45 5.05
N SER A 26 6.53 -4.26 5.86
CA SER A 26 6.52 -4.65 7.28
C SER A 26 5.88 -3.59 8.19
N ASN A 27 5.61 -2.39 7.67
CA ASN A 27 4.95 -1.29 8.39
C ASN A 27 3.91 -0.61 7.49
N ILE A 28 2.64 -0.99 7.65
CA ILE A 28 1.54 -0.50 6.81
C ILE A 28 1.19 0.96 7.09
N GLU A 29 1.29 1.42 8.33
CA GLU A 29 0.95 2.79 8.71
C GLU A 29 1.90 3.80 8.05
N GLN A 30 3.21 3.56 8.16
CA GLN A 30 4.21 4.43 7.54
C GLN A 30 4.08 4.39 6.01
N ARG A 31 3.88 3.19 5.45
CA ARG A 31 3.74 3.03 4.01
C ARG A 31 2.51 3.77 3.46
N PHE A 32 1.38 3.70 4.17
CA PHE A 32 0.18 4.44 3.81
C PHE A 32 0.40 5.96 3.88
N LYS A 33 1.07 6.47 4.92
CA LYS A 33 1.47 7.89 5.01
C LYS A 33 2.35 8.33 3.84
N ASP A 34 3.29 7.50 3.41
CA ASP A 34 4.17 7.80 2.28
C ASP A 34 3.41 7.81 0.94
N HIS A 35 2.45 6.91 0.76
CA HIS A 35 1.55 6.92 -0.39
C HIS A 35 0.67 8.18 -0.41
N GLN A 36 0.06 8.56 0.72
CA GLN A 36 -0.78 9.75 0.84
C GLN A 36 0.02 11.06 0.68
N SER A 37 1.26 11.12 1.16
CA SER A 37 2.15 12.28 0.96
C SER A 37 2.76 12.36 -0.43
N GLY A 38 2.58 11.34 -1.28
CA GLY A 38 3.05 11.35 -2.67
C GLY A 38 4.54 11.06 -2.84
N LYS A 39 5.17 10.45 -1.83
CA LYS A 39 6.59 10.05 -1.89
C LYS A 39 6.84 8.87 -2.82
N THR A 40 5.79 8.11 -3.17
CA THR A 40 5.90 6.96 -4.07
C THR A 40 5.53 7.36 -5.51
N LYS A 41 6.51 7.30 -6.43
CA LYS A 41 6.36 7.75 -7.84
C LYS A 41 5.17 7.10 -8.57
N SER A 42 4.92 5.81 -8.36
CA SER A 42 3.85 5.07 -9.05
C SER A 42 2.45 5.42 -8.54
N THR A 43 2.31 5.93 -7.31
CA THR A 43 1.00 6.22 -6.70
C THR A 43 0.73 7.72 -6.52
N LYS A 44 1.75 8.58 -6.60
CA LYS A 44 1.63 10.02 -6.28
C LYS A 44 0.58 10.76 -7.12
N GLY A 45 0.38 10.33 -8.38
CA GLY A 45 -0.59 10.90 -9.31
C GLY A 45 -2.01 10.35 -9.15
N TYR A 46 -2.20 9.32 -8.34
CA TYR A 46 -3.48 8.63 -8.15
C TYR A 46 -4.14 8.96 -6.81
N ARG A 47 -3.58 9.90 -6.04
CA ARG A 47 -4.13 10.36 -4.76
C ARG A 47 -5.44 11.15 -4.92
N PRO A 48 -6.34 11.13 -3.91
CA PRO A 48 -6.23 10.42 -2.63
C PRO A 48 -6.44 8.91 -2.79
N LEU A 49 -5.75 8.14 -1.94
CA LEU A 49 -5.70 6.68 -1.99
C LEU A 49 -6.42 6.08 -0.77
N LYS A 50 -7.12 4.97 -1.00
CA LYS A 50 -7.77 4.18 0.05
C LYS A 50 -7.25 2.75 0.04
N VAL A 51 -6.95 2.22 1.22
CA VAL A 51 -6.69 0.78 1.39
C VAL A 51 -8.03 0.04 1.38
N ILE A 52 -8.15 -0.98 0.54
CA ILE A 52 -9.38 -1.81 0.46
C ILE A 52 -9.20 -3.23 0.95
N GLN A 53 -7.96 -3.74 1.00
CA GLN A 53 -7.65 -5.10 1.44
C GLN A 53 -6.23 -5.12 2.02
N THR A 54 -6.04 -5.94 3.06
CA THR A 54 -4.73 -6.25 3.64
C THR A 54 -4.65 -7.72 4.03
N GLU A 55 -3.51 -8.34 3.81
CA GLU A 55 -3.23 -9.73 4.22
C GLU A 55 -1.87 -9.82 4.89
N LYS A 56 -1.79 -10.60 5.98
CA LYS A 56 -0.56 -10.83 6.75
C LYS A 56 0.11 -12.13 6.33
N HIS A 57 1.43 -12.10 6.21
CA HIS A 57 2.26 -13.26 5.88
C HIS A 57 3.45 -13.35 6.85
N SER A 58 3.83 -14.58 7.20
CA SER A 58 4.96 -14.88 8.09
C SER A 58 6.33 -14.77 7.41
N SER A 59 6.34 -14.57 6.10
CA SER A 59 7.54 -14.39 5.28
C SER A 59 7.28 -13.39 4.16
N ARG A 60 8.36 -12.85 3.59
CA ARG A 60 8.32 -11.94 2.45
C ARG A 60 8.26 -12.69 1.13
#